data_AF-A0A2V5P991-F1
#
_entry.id   AF-A0A2V5P991-F1
#
_cell.length_a   1.000
_cell.length_b   1.000
_cell.length_c   1.000
_cell.angle_alpha   90.00
_cell.angle_beta   90.00
_cell.angle_gamma   90.00
#
_symmetry.space_group_name_H-M   'P 1'
#
loop_
_entity.id
_entity.type
_entity.pdbx_description
1 polymer ?
#
loop_
_entity_poly.entity_id
_entity_poly.type
_entity_poly.pdbx_seq_one_letter_code
_entity_poly.pdbx_strand_id
1 'polypeptide(L)'
;MVLARRDTHEVLKLVDWHLLVFFAALFVVVDGLSDTGLPDAIYRHLQPVFGSSAPTQTWNLTWFSVAGSNIFSNVPFVLVAGKWITRFVEPVLMWKVLALATTFAGNLTIIGSVANMIVVESAREHLEVGFWDCARFGIPITILTTAAGVIVLLLLR
;
A
#
# COMPACT_ATOMS: atom_id res chain seq x y z
N MET A 1 -21.95 -15.17 13.34
CA MET A 1 -22.05 -16.57 13.76
C MET A 1 -23.35 -16.87 14.49
N VAL A 2 -23.65 -16.20 15.62
CA VAL A 2 -24.89 -16.42 16.39
C VAL A 2 -26.17 -15.99 15.64
N LEU A 3 -26.17 -14.81 15.00
CA LEU A 3 -27.32 -14.37 14.18
C LEU A 3 -27.49 -15.17 12.88
N ALA A 4 -26.41 -15.75 12.34
CA ALA A 4 -26.39 -16.46 11.07
C ALA A 4 -26.51 -18.00 11.22
N ARG A 5 -26.57 -18.51 12.46
CA ARG A 5 -26.58 -19.95 12.82
C ARG A 5 -25.56 -20.81 12.05
N ARG A 6 -24.38 -20.25 11.76
CA ARG A 6 -23.27 -21.01 11.16
C ARG A 6 -22.34 -21.51 12.25
N ASP A 7 -21.92 -22.77 12.12
CA ASP A 7 -20.95 -23.39 13.01
C ASP A 7 -19.66 -22.57 13.05
N THR A 8 -19.21 -22.25 14.26
CA THR A 8 -18.02 -21.44 14.49
C THR A 8 -16.77 -22.11 13.92
N HIS A 9 -16.70 -23.44 14.03
CA HIS A 9 -15.53 -24.21 13.63
C HIS A 9 -15.30 -24.15 12.11
N GLU A 10 -16.38 -24.23 11.33
CA GLU A 10 -16.31 -24.21 9.87
C GLU A 10 -15.86 -22.86 9.31
N VAL A 11 -16.23 -21.76 9.97
CA VAL A 11 -15.76 -20.43 9.56
C VAL A 11 -14.31 -20.18 10.00
N LEU A 12 -13.89 -20.69 11.16
CA LEU A 12 -12.50 -20.56 11.62
C LEU A 12 -11.52 -21.32 10.72
N LYS A 13 -11.97 -22.37 10.01
CA LYS A 13 -11.16 -23.06 8.99
C LYS A 13 -10.91 -22.22 7.74
N LEU A 14 -11.73 -21.20 7.47
CA LEU A 14 -11.53 -20.27 6.34
C LEU A 14 -10.50 -19.18 6.64
N VAL A 15 -10.08 -19.05 7.90
CA VAL A 15 -9.07 -18.07 8.32
C VAL A 15 -7.69 -18.58 7.95
N ASP A 16 -6.92 -17.76 7.25
CA ASP A 16 -5.50 -18.03 7.00
C ASP A 16 -4.67 -17.69 8.24
N TRP A 17 -4.47 -18.67 9.10
CA TRP A 17 -3.70 -18.53 10.34
C TRP A 17 -2.22 -18.20 10.07
N HIS A 18 -1.65 -18.67 8.96
CA HIS A 18 -0.27 -18.36 8.60
C HIS A 18 -0.12 -16.89 8.26
N LEU A 19 -1.08 -16.32 7.52
CA LEU A 19 -1.11 -14.89 7.19
C LEU A 19 -1.23 -14.02 8.46
N LEU A 20 -2.06 -14.42 9.43
CA LEU A 20 -2.19 -13.69 10.70
C LEU A 20 -0.88 -13.68 11.50
N VAL A 21 -0.22 -14.84 11.62
CA VAL A 21 1.08 -14.95 12.31
C VAL A 21 2.16 -14.14 11.58
N PHE A 22 2.16 -14.16 10.25
CA PHE A 22 3.06 -13.34 9.44
C PHE A 22 2.89 -11.84 9.74
N PHE A 23 1.65 -11.33 9.75
CA PHE A 23 1.41 -9.92 10.08
C PHE A 23 1.79 -9.58 11.52
N ALA A 24 1.52 -10.46 12.48
CA ALA A 24 1.97 -10.27 13.86
C ALA A 24 3.49 -10.15 13.96
N ALA A 25 4.23 -11.05 13.31
CA ALA A 25 5.68 -10.99 13.25
C ALA A 25 6.19 -9.75 12.53
N LEU A 26 5.55 -9.36 11.41
CA LEU A 26 5.88 -8.15 10.68
C LEU A 26 5.72 -6.90 11.54
N PHE A 27 4.64 -6.79 12.32
CA PHE A 27 4.44 -5.65 13.22
C PHE A 27 5.54 -5.58 14.29
N VAL A 28 5.95 -6.72 14.86
CA VAL A 28 7.08 -6.78 15.81
C VAL A 28 8.39 -6.33 15.14
N VAL A 29 8.67 -6.78 13.91
CA VAL A 29 9.89 -6.40 13.17
C VAL A 29 9.89 -4.91 12.84
N VAL A 30 8.76 -4.35 12.38
CA VAL A 30 8.63 -2.92 12.08
C VAL A 30 8.83 -2.09 13.33
N ASP A 31 8.28 -2.52 14.47
CA ASP A 31 8.45 -1.79 15.72
C ASP A 31 9.91 -1.83 16.18
N GLY A 32 10.54 -3.01 16.14
CA GLY A 32 11.98 -3.15 16.41
C GLY A 32 12.86 -2.33 15.45
N LEU A 33 12.47 -2.22 14.17
CA LEU A 33 13.14 -1.35 13.21
C LEU A 33 12.98 0.13 13.58
N SER A 34 11.81 0.51 14.12
CA SER A 34 11.53 1.89 14.54
C SER A 34 12.46 2.33 15.67
N ASP A 35 12.77 1.43 16.60
CA ASP A 35 13.68 1.69 17.72
C ASP A 35 15.14 1.89 17.29
N THR A 36 15.53 1.45 16.09
CA THR A 36 16.88 1.68 15.56
C THR A 36 17.14 3.13 15.13
N GLY A 37 16.09 3.95 15.00
CA GLY A 37 16.18 5.30 14.43
C GLY A 37 16.38 5.33 12.91
N LEU A 38 16.39 4.17 12.24
CA LEU A 38 16.53 4.10 10.78
C LEU A 38 15.40 4.82 10.03
N PRO A 39 14.12 4.65 10.39
CA PRO A 39 13.03 5.40 9.73
C PRO A 39 13.22 6.91 9.84
N ASP A 40 13.79 7.40 10.94
CA ASP A 40 14.07 8.82 11.15
C ASP A 40 15.26 9.32 10.33
N ALA A 41 16.29 8.48 10.16
CA ALA A 41 17.39 8.78 9.25
C ALA A 41 16.91 8.88 7.80
N ILE A 42 16.06 7.93 7.36
CA ILE A 42 15.45 7.95 6.02
C ILE A 42 14.59 9.20 5.85
N TYR A 43 13.71 9.49 6.81
CA TYR A 43 12.85 10.66 6.73
C TYR A 43 13.63 11.96 6.59
N ARG A 44 14.71 12.16 7.35
CA ARG A 44 15.55 13.37 7.25
C ARG A 44 16.14 13.58 5.86
N HIS A 45 16.49 12.52 5.15
CA HIS A 45 17.00 12.60 3.78
C HIS A 45 15.88 12.88 2.77
N LEU A 46 14.67 12.39 3.02
CA LEU A 46 13.51 12.57 2.14
C LEU A 46 12.73 13.84 2.40
N GLN A 47 12.83 14.42 3.60
CA GLN A 47 12.09 15.63 4.01
C GLN A 47 12.23 16.79 3.01
N PRO A 48 13.41 17.11 2.45
CA PRO A 48 13.54 18.17 1.45
C PRO A 48 12.76 17.86 0.16
N VAL A 49 12.62 16.58 -0.18
CA VAL A 49 11.91 16.12 -1.39
C VAL A 49 10.40 16.26 -1.22
N PHE A 50 9.86 16.05 -0.02
CA PHE A 50 8.41 16.21 0.22
C PHE A 50 7.94 17.66 0.18
N GLY A 51 8.84 18.62 0.39
CA GLY A 51 8.52 20.04 0.37
C GLY A 51 7.81 20.53 1.64
N SER A 52 7.48 21.83 1.64
CA SER A 52 7.00 22.56 2.81
C SER A 52 5.51 22.86 2.80
N SER A 53 4.86 22.78 1.63
CA SER A 53 3.42 23.00 1.50
C SER A 53 2.70 21.67 1.42
N ALA A 54 1.49 21.61 1.95
CA ALA A 54 0.76 20.36 1.97
C ALA A 54 0.27 19.86 0.59
N PRO A 55 -0.07 20.70 -0.41
CA PRO A 55 -0.27 20.21 -1.78
C PRO A 55 0.99 19.56 -2.35
N THR A 56 2.16 20.16 -2.12
CA THR A 56 3.45 19.59 -2.54
C THR A 56 3.73 18.27 -1.82
N GLN A 57 3.53 18.23 -0.51
CA GLN A 57 3.69 17.00 0.30
C GLN A 57 2.74 15.90 -0.15
N THR A 58 1.49 16.24 -0.42
CA THR A 58 0.48 15.30 -0.94
C THR A 58 0.93 14.69 -2.26
N TRP A 59 1.34 15.53 -3.22
CA TRP A 59 1.79 15.08 -4.53
C TRP A 59 3.04 14.19 -4.43
N ASN A 60 4.04 14.63 -3.67
CA ASN A 60 5.32 13.92 -3.57
C ASN A 60 5.18 12.63 -2.75
N LEU A 61 4.43 12.64 -1.65
CA LEU A 61 4.15 11.44 -0.86
C LEU A 61 3.36 10.42 -1.68
N THR A 62 2.45 10.85 -2.56
CA THR A 62 1.70 9.95 -3.44
C THR A 62 2.64 9.11 -4.30
N TRP A 63 3.48 9.75 -5.11
CA TRP A 63 4.35 9.02 -6.05
C TRP A 63 5.44 8.24 -5.34
N PHE A 64 5.96 8.78 -4.23
CA PHE A 64 6.85 8.04 -3.35
C PHE A 64 6.18 6.77 -2.82
N SER A 65 4.90 6.85 -2.42
CA SER A 65 4.14 5.71 -1.91
C SER A 65 3.80 4.69 -2.99
N VAL A 66 3.49 5.14 -4.22
CA VAL A 66 3.28 4.23 -5.35
C VAL A 66 4.53 3.40 -5.65
N ALA A 67 5.69 4.06 -5.70
CA ALA A 67 6.96 3.37 -5.92
C ALA A 67 7.32 2.45 -4.75
N GLY A 68 7.29 2.97 -3.52
CA GLY A 68 7.66 2.22 -2.32
C GLY A 68 6.76 1.00 -2.06
N SER A 69 5.45 1.13 -2.29
CA SER A 69 4.50 0.02 -2.13
C SER A 69 4.71 -1.10 -3.14
N ASN A 70 5.21 -0.82 -4.34
CA ASN A 70 5.54 -1.86 -5.33
C ASN A 70 6.86 -2.59 -5.00
N ILE A 71 7.77 -1.95 -4.25
CA ILE A 71 9.06 -2.54 -3.87
C ILE A 71 8.92 -3.37 -2.58
N PHE A 72 8.28 -2.80 -1.56
CA PHE A 72 8.22 -3.37 -0.21
C PHE A 72 6.89 -4.05 0.13
N SER A 73 5.97 -4.15 -0.84
CA SER A 73 4.56 -4.49 -0.63
C SER A 73 3.79 -3.44 0.18
N ASN A 74 2.47 -3.51 0.08
CA ASN A 74 1.54 -2.52 0.60
C ASN A 74 1.67 -2.32 2.14
N VAL A 75 1.49 -3.41 2.90
CA VAL A 75 1.46 -3.36 4.37
C VAL A 75 2.80 -2.95 4.99
N PRO A 76 3.95 -3.59 4.67
CA PRO A 76 5.24 -3.19 5.25
C PRO A 76 5.58 -1.72 4.96
N PHE A 77 5.30 -1.25 3.76
CA PHE A 77 5.56 0.14 3.38
C PHE A 77 4.72 1.13 4.19
N VAL A 78 3.40 0.89 4.31
CA VAL A 78 2.49 1.75 5.08
C VAL A 78 2.92 1.84 6.55
N LEU A 79 3.38 0.73 7.13
CA LEU A 79 3.84 0.70 8.51
C LEU A 79 5.07 1.59 8.76
N VAL A 80 6.03 1.59 7.83
CA VAL A 80 7.23 2.44 7.92
C VAL A 80 6.90 3.90 7.61
N ALA A 81 6.23 4.16 6.50
CA ALA A 81 5.84 5.52 6.09
C ALA A 81 4.89 6.18 7.09
N GLY A 82 4.04 5.38 7.75
CA GLY A 82 3.11 5.80 8.80
C GLY A 82 3.79 6.50 9.97
N LYS A 83 5.03 6.10 10.31
CA LYS A 83 5.82 6.75 11.38
C LYS A 83 6.20 8.20 11.05
N TRP A 84 6.14 8.60 9.78
CA TRP A 84 6.48 9.95 9.33
C TRP A 84 5.27 10.87 9.24
N ILE A 85 4.05 10.33 9.21
CA ILE A 85 2.82 11.07 8.88
C ILE A 85 2.57 12.25 9.83
N THR A 86 2.89 12.10 11.11
CA THR A 86 2.74 13.16 12.13
C THR A 86 3.67 14.35 11.91
N ARG A 87 4.70 14.22 11.06
CA ARG A 87 5.67 15.28 10.75
C ARG A 87 5.28 16.15 9.55
N PHE A 88 4.21 15.77 8.84
CA PHE A 88 3.69 16.54 7.71
C PHE A 88 2.75 17.65 8.18
N VAL A 89 2.52 18.64 7.30
CA VAL A 89 1.68 19.81 7.61
C VAL A 89 0.25 19.41 7.96
N GLU A 90 -0.31 18.42 7.26
CA GLU A 90 -1.64 17.88 7.56
C GLU A 90 -1.64 16.34 7.65
N PRO A 91 -1.41 15.79 8.85
CA PRO A 91 -1.29 14.34 9.04
C PRO A 91 -2.53 13.55 8.62
N VAL A 92 -3.73 14.07 8.85
CA VAL A 92 -4.99 13.39 8.47
C VAL A 92 -5.10 13.25 6.95
N LEU A 93 -4.74 14.29 6.20
CA LEU A 93 -4.67 14.21 4.74
C LEU A 93 -3.62 13.20 4.30
N MET A 94 -2.44 13.20 4.90
CA MET A 94 -1.37 12.27 4.51
C MET A 94 -1.74 10.81 4.77
N TRP A 95 -2.52 10.50 5.82
CA TRP A 95 -3.09 9.16 6.00
C TRP A 95 -4.03 8.76 4.86
N LYS A 96 -4.91 9.68 4.41
CA LYS A 96 -5.79 9.44 3.25
C LYS A 96 -4.97 9.21 1.97
N VAL A 97 -3.95 10.04 1.75
CA VAL A 97 -3.03 9.94 0.60
C VAL A 97 -2.28 8.61 0.62
N LEU A 98 -1.72 8.23 1.75
CA LEU A 98 -0.99 6.97 1.92
C LEU A 98 -1.91 5.78 1.64
N ALA A 99 -3.12 5.76 2.20
CA ALA A 99 -4.11 4.71 1.96
C ALA A 99 -4.50 4.60 0.47
N LEU A 100 -4.78 5.74 -0.18
CA LEU A 100 -5.17 5.78 -1.59
C LEU A 100 -4.02 5.33 -2.50
N ALA A 101 -2.84 5.93 -2.35
CA ALA A 101 -1.70 5.69 -3.23
C ALA A 101 -1.22 4.24 -3.14
N THR A 102 -1.10 3.69 -1.93
CA THR A 102 -0.60 2.33 -1.72
C THR A 102 -1.60 1.27 -2.17
N THR A 103 -2.91 1.53 -2.04
CA THR A 103 -3.96 0.65 -2.59
C THR A 103 -3.92 0.63 -4.12
N PHE A 104 -3.82 1.79 -4.78
CA PHE A 104 -3.79 1.85 -6.23
C PHE A 104 -2.46 1.37 -6.83
N ALA A 105 -1.36 1.52 -6.10
CA ALA A 105 -0.04 1.04 -6.49
C ALA A 105 -0.02 -0.44 -6.87
N GLY A 106 -0.85 -1.26 -6.21
CA GLY A 106 -0.92 -2.70 -6.47
C GLY A 106 -1.40 -3.07 -7.88
N ASN A 107 -2.04 -2.14 -8.60
CA ASN A 107 -2.51 -2.36 -9.97
C ASN A 107 -1.42 -2.12 -11.03
N LEU A 108 -0.22 -1.68 -10.63
CA LEU A 108 0.82 -1.21 -11.56
C LEU A 108 1.43 -2.36 -12.37
N THR A 109 1.66 -3.51 -11.74
CA THR A 109 2.20 -4.73 -12.38
C THR A 109 1.60 -6.00 -11.78
N ILE A 110 1.90 -7.16 -12.38
CA ILE A 110 1.54 -8.49 -11.83
C ILE A 110 2.08 -8.67 -10.41
N ILE A 111 3.28 -8.17 -10.12
CA ILE A 111 3.95 -8.35 -8.82
C ILE A 111 3.43 -7.34 -7.78
N GLY A 112 2.76 -6.27 -8.22
CA GLY A 112 2.27 -5.21 -7.33
C GLY A 112 1.23 -5.68 -6.31
N SER A 113 0.53 -6.79 -6.58
CA SER A 113 -0.45 -7.36 -5.67
C SER A 113 -0.57 -8.87 -5.81
N VAL A 114 -0.76 -9.55 -4.68
CA VAL A 114 -1.07 -10.99 -4.63
C VAL A 114 -2.33 -11.32 -5.43
N ALA A 115 -3.31 -10.41 -5.47
CA ALA A 115 -4.54 -10.60 -6.25
C ALA A 115 -4.25 -10.73 -7.76
N ASN A 116 -3.32 -9.93 -8.29
CA ASN A 116 -2.95 -10.00 -9.71
C ASN A 116 -2.27 -11.35 -10.00
N MET A 117 -1.40 -11.81 -9.09
CA MET A 117 -0.73 -13.09 -9.23
C MET A 117 -1.72 -14.27 -9.19
N ILE A 118 -2.72 -14.24 -8.30
CA ILE A 118 -3.77 -15.27 -8.24
C ILE A 118 -4.56 -15.34 -9.57
N VAL A 119 -4.93 -14.18 -10.13
CA VAL A 119 -5.68 -14.12 -11.40
C VAL A 119 -4.84 -14.66 -12.55
N VAL A 120 -3.57 -14.27 -12.64
CA VAL A 120 -2.66 -14.77 -13.67
C VAL A 120 -2.45 -16.27 -13.54
N GLU A 121 -2.24 -16.77 -12.33
CA GLU A 121 -2.07 -18.20 -12.07
C GLU A 121 -3.33 -19.01 -12.44
N SER A 122 -4.51 -18.50 -12.10
CA SER A 122 -5.78 -19.14 -12.45
C SER A 122 -6.05 -19.13 -13.96
N ALA A 123 -5.55 -18.12 -14.68
CA ALA A 123 -5.73 -17.99 -16.12
C ALA A 123 -4.72 -18.82 -16.94
N ARG A 124 -3.62 -19.31 -16.32
CA ARG A 124 -2.54 -20.03 -17.02
C ARG A 124 -3.01 -21.21 -17.86
N GLU A 125 -4.06 -21.90 -17.44
CA GLU A 125 -4.61 -23.04 -18.20
C GLU A 125 -5.31 -22.61 -19.51
N HIS A 126 -5.66 -21.33 -19.64
CA HIS A 126 -6.49 -20.80 -20.74
C HIS A 126 -5.74 -19.76 -21.57
N LEU A 127 -4.87 -18.96 -20.95
CA LEU A 127 -4.08 -17.91 -21.58
C LEU A 127 -2.81 -17.62 -20.76
N GLU A 128 -1.67 -17.46 -21.42
CA GLU A 128 -0.47 -16.92 -20.76
C GLU A 128 -0.56 -15.39 -20.70
N VAL A 129 -0.61 -14.84 -19.48
CA VAL A 129 -0.53 -13.39 -19.25
C VAL A 129 0.90 -13.05 -18.84
N GLY A 130 1.62 -12.33 -19.69
CA GLY A 130 2.96 -11.86 -19.41
C GLY A 130 2.99 -10.58 -18.57
N PHE A 131 4.17 -10.28 -18.00
CA PHE A 131 4.41 -9.05 -17.24
C PHE A 131 3.98 -7.79 -18.00
N TRP A 132 4.33 -7.72 -19.29
CA TRP A 132 4.03 -6.57 -20.14
C TRP A 132 2.55 -6.45 -20.51
N ASP A 133 1.82 -7.54 -20.59
CA ASP A 133 0.38 -7.52 -20.86
C ASP A 133 -0.37 -6.83 -19.73
N CYS A 134 -0.01 -7.16 -18.49
CA CYS A 134 -0.55 -6.49 -17.31
C CYS A 134 -0.04 -5.04 -17.21
N ALA A 135 1.27 -4.81 -17.34
CA ALA A 135 1.87 -3.48 -17.17
C ALA A 135 1.34 -2.45 -18.19
N ARG A 136 1.04 -2.87 -19.42
CA ARG A 136 0.50 -1.99 -20.47
C ARG A 136 -0.83 -1.35 -20.07
N PHE A 137 -1.68 -2.06 -19.33
CA PHE A 137 -2.96 -1.52 -18.83
C PHE A 137 -2.82 -1.00 -17.39
N GLY A 138 -2.08 -1.73 -16.55
CA GLY A 138 -1.87 -1.42 -15.15
C GLY A 138 -1.19 -0.07 -14.91
N ILE A 139 -0.14 0.25 -15.67
CA ILE A 139 0.60 1.52 -15.52
C ILE A 139 -0.32 2.72 -15.83
N PRO A 140 -0.99 2.82 -17.00
CA PRO A 140 -1.89 3.94 -17.28
C PRO A 140 -3.04 4.04 -16.28
N ILE A 141 -3.67 2.91 -15.92
CA ILE A 141 -4.81 2.91 -14.99
C ILE A 141 -4.35 3.40 -13.62
N THR A 142 -3.21 2.90 -13.11
CA THR A 142 -2.67 3.30 -11.80
C THR A 142 -2.36 4.79 -11.78
N ILE A 143 -1.70 5.32 -12.83
CA ILE A 143 -1.36 6.74 -12.92
C ILE A 143 -2.62 7.61 -12.93
N LEU A 144 -3.58 7.28 -13.79
CA LEU A 144 -4.80 8.09 -13.95
C LEU A 144 -5.68 8.07 -12.70
N THR A 145 -5.90 6.89 -12.12
CA THR A 145 -6.74 6.74 -10.91
C THR A 145 -6.07 7.38 -9.69
N THR A 146 -4.75 7.24 -9.56
CA THR A 146 -3.99 7.89 -8.48
C THR A 146 -4.02 9.41 -8.61
N ALA A 147 -3.75 9.95 -9.80
CA ALA A 147 -3.79 11.38 -10.04
C ALA A 147 -5.20 11.95 -9.77
N ALA A 148 -6.25 11.30 -10.29
CA ALA A 148 -7.63 11.70 -10.04
C ALA A 148 -7.99 11.65 -8.55
N GLY A 149 -7.62 10.58 -7.85
CA GLY A 149 -7.86 10.42 -6.42
C GLY A 149 -7.17 11.49 -5.59
N VAL A 150 -5.92 11.82 -5.91
CA VAL A 150 -5.17 12.89 -5.23
C VAL A 150 -5.79 14.26 -5.48
N ILE A 151 -6.21 14.55 -6.71
CA ILE A 151 -6.92 15.80 -7.03
C ILE A 151 -8.19 15.91 -6.19
N VAL A 152 -8.99 14.84 -6.11
CA VAL A 152 -10.19 14.81 -5.26
C VAL A 152 -9.85 15.05 -3.79
N LEU A 153 -8.81 14.40 -3.25
CA LEU A 153 -8.38 14.61 -1.86
C LEU A 153 -7.93 16.05 -1.59
N LEU A 154 -7.28 16.71 -2.56
CA LEU A 154 -6.88 18.11 -2.44
C LEU A 154 -8.07 19.07 -2.52
N LEU A 155 -9.11 18.72 -3.29
CA LEU A 155 -10.34 19.51 -3.38
C LEU A 155 -11.26 19.35 -2.17
N LEU A 156 -11.29 18.16 -1.57
CA LEU A 156 -12.13 17.81 -0.41
C LEU A 156 -11.40 17.95 0.94
N ARG A 157 -10.29 18.67 0.93
CA ARG A 157 -9.34 18.77 2.04
C ARG A 157 -9.93 19.47 3.25
#